data_AF-A0AAP8LX33-F1
#
_entry.id   AF-A0AAP8LX33-F1
#
_cell.length_a   1.000
_cell.length_b   1.000
_cell.length_c   1.000
_cell.angle_alpha   90.00
_cell.angle_beta   90.00
_cell.angle_gamma   90.00
#
_symmetry.space_group_name_H-M   'P 1'
#
loop_
_entity.id
_entity.type
_entity.pdbx_description
1 polymer ?
#
loop_
_entity_poly.entity_id
_entity_poly.type
_entity_poly.pdbx_seq_one_letter_code
_entity_poly.pdbx_strand_id
1 'polypeptide(L)'
;MKKILIWLAGLALLIAGCSATLNPKQQLKTTTATVQTQVQKEQAALKIIGDSVGAFPSTFEKAYQDHPDTDFRNDDGPVKKLLAKRATAFKQLEAANTALVNANNTLTKLNNQPTDDTPQTQVNKVLTSLQLAKLDHKTLVSYYREMQTAEDAFFDNTADSEETSQADLETQISQLNQYYSSLNQQIDVMTANLTTVSSQADSLAKAVKTMHDD
;
A
#
# COMPACT_ATOMS: atom_id res chain seq x y z
N MET A 1 23.34 1.59 -39.09
CA MET A 1 22.00 1.06 -38.77
C MET A 1 21.81 1.25 -37.26
N LYS A 2 21.02 2.23 -36.76
CA LYS A 2 19.58 2.11 -36.42
C LYS A 2 19.34 0.88 -35.51
N LYS A 3 18.91 0.90 -34.23
CA LYS A 3 18.02 1.76 -33.42
C LYS A 3 18.18 1.39 -31.91
N ILE A 4 18.18 2.36 -31.00
CA ILE A 4 17.15 2.65 -29.95
C ILE A 4 16.89 1.51 -28.95
N LEU A 5 17.15 1.74 -27.65
CA LEU A 5 16.12 1.67 -26.59
C LEU A 5 16.66 2.24 -25.26
N ILE A 6 16.45 3.55 -25.10
CA ILE A 6 16.45 4.26 -23.83
C ILE A 6 15.11 3.94 -23.15
N TRP A 7 15.11 3.31 -21.98
CA TRP A 7 13.96 3.30 -21.06
C TRP A 7 14.45 3.22 -19.61
N LEU A 8 15.03 4.32 -19.13
CA LEU A 8 15.13 4.65 -17.71
C LEU A 8 14.69 6.11 -17.56
N ALA A 9 13.43 6.38 -17.90
CA ALA A 9 12.77 7.61 -17.52
C ALA A 9 12.17 7.40 -16.12
N GLY A 10 13.01 7.62 -15.10
CA GLY A 10 12.53 7.93 -13.77
C GLY A 10 11.69 9.20 -13.86
N LEU A 11 10.38 9.07 -13.71
CA LEU A 11 9.48 10.21 -13.59
C LEU A 11 9.58 10.77 -12.17
N ALA A 12 10.76 11.28 -11.82
CA ALA A 12 10.93 12.20 -10.71
C ALA A 12 10.41 13.57 -11.19
N LEU A 13 9.09 13.77 -11.08
CA LEU A 13 8.50 15.10 -11.17
C LEU A 13 8.84 15.85 -9.88
N LEU A 14 10.05 16.42 -9.86
CA LEU A 14 10.43 17.53 -9.00
C LEU A 14 9.58 18.75 -9.40
N ILE A 15 8.45 18.94 -8.73
CA ILE A 15 7.74 20.23 -8.74
C ILE A 15 8.42 21.09 -7.67
N ALA A 16 9.60 21.59 -8.00
CA ALA A 16 10.23 22.71 -7.32
C ALA A 16 10.55 23.77 -8.37
N GLY A 17 9.63 24.70 -8.59
CA GLY A 17 9.81 25.80 -9.53
C GLY A 17 8.50 26.49 -9.91
N CYS A 18 8.31 27.73 -9.43
CA CYS A 18 7.27 28.69 -9.80
C CYS A 18 5.82 28.24 -9.61
N SER A 19 5.33 28.32 -8.37
CA SER A 19 3.89 28.22 -8.08
C SER A 19 3.18 29.48 -8.59
N ALA A 20 2.81 29.49 -9.88
CA ALA A 20 1.54 30.10 -10.22
C ALA A 20 0.50 29.36 -9.36
N THR A 21 -0.10 30.04 -8.39
CA THR A 21 -1.17 29.47 -7.58
C THR A 21 -2.27 29.04 -8.55
N LEU A 22 -2.41 27.72 -8.77
CA LEU A 22 -3.45 27.17 -9.61
C LEU A 22 -4.80 27.68 -9.11
N ASN A 23 -5.74 27.99 -10.01
CA ASN A 23 -7.09 28.34 -9.62
C ASN A 23 -7.77 27.16 -8.87
N PRO A 24 -8.80 27.40 -8.04
CA PRO A 24 -9.40 26.37 -7.20
C PRO A 24 -9.89 25.13 -7.97
N LYS A 25 -10.49 25.33 -9.14
CA LYS A 25 -10.92 24.23 -10.02
C LYS A 25 -9.77 23.35 -10.46
N GLN A 26 -8.66 23.93 -10.91
CA GLN A 26 -7.49 23.16 -11.35
C GLN A 26 -6.79 22.46 -10.19
N GLN A 27 -6.79 23.06 -8.99
CA GLN A 27 -6.34 22.37 -7.76
C GLN A 27 -7.23 21.17 -7.44
N LEU A 28 -8.55 21.35 -7.38
CA LEU A 28 -9.51 20.25 -7.14
C LEU A 28 -9.33 19.13 -8.15
N LYS A 29 -9.19 19.46 -9.44
CA LYS A 29 -8.96 18.48 -10.51
C LYS A 29 -7.67 17.68 -10.29
N THR A 30 -6.56 18.37 -10.03
CA THR A 30 -5.23 17.75 -9.86
C THR A 30 -5.19 16.90 -8.58
N THR A 31 -5.75 17.41 -7.48
CA THR A 31 -5.80 16.71 -6.20
C THR A 31 -6.73 15.50 -6.27
N THR A 32 -7.88 15.60 -6.94
CA THR A 32 -8.78 14.45 -7.14
C THR A 32 -8.13 13.35 -7.96
N ALA A 33 -7.43 13.70 -9.06
CA ALA A 33 -6.67 12.74 -9.85
C ALA A 33 -5.53 12.08 -9.04
N THR A 34 -4.91 12.85 -8.13
CA THR A 34 -3.92 12.32 -7.19
C THR A 34 -4.56 11.29 -6.27
N VAL A 35 -5.73 11.58 -5.68
CA VAL A 35 -6.46 10.62 -4.82
C VAL A 35 -6.73 9.32 -5.59
N GLN A 36 -7.31 9.40 -6.79
CA GLN A 36 -7.60 8.21 -7.61
C GLN A 36 -6.34 7.38 -7.89
N THR A 37 -5.25 8.03 -8.30
CA THR A 37 -3.99 7.35 -8.65
C THR A 37 -3.38 6.66 -7.43
N GLN A 38 -3.36 7.33 -6.27
CA GLN A 38 -2.71 6.80 -5.09
C GLN A 38 -3.55 5.71 -4.42
N VAL A 39 -4.88 5.80 -4.45
CA VAL A 39 -5.79 4.72 -4.02
C VAL A 39 -5.52 3.43 -4.82
N GLN A 40 -5.38 3.53 -6.15
CA GLN A 40 -5.06 2.37 -6.98
C GLN A 40 -3.69 1.76 -6.63
N LYS A 41 -2.70 2.60 -6.32
CA LYS A 41 -1.37 2.14 -5.88
C LYS A 41 -1.43 1.43 -4.52
N GLU A 42 -2.20 1.95 -3.56
CA GLU A 42 -2.41 1.26 -2.29
C GLU A 42 -3.09 -0.09 -2.51
N GLN A 43 -4.17 -0.15 -3.29
CA GLN A 43 -4.86 -1.42 -3.59
C GLN A 43 -3.95 -2.45 -4.26
N ALA A 44 -3.10 -2.02 -5.21
CA ALA A 44 -2.13 -2.89 -5.85
C ALA A 44 -1.06 -3.40 -4.87
N ALA A 45 -0.54 -2.52 -4.01
CA ALA A 45 0.42 -2.88 -2.98
C ALA A 45 -0.17 -3.85 -1.95
N LEU A 46 -1.39 -3.58 -1.47
CA LEU A 46 -2.15 -4.44 -0.57
C LEU A 46 -2.33 -5.84 -1.13
N LYS A 47 -2.71 -5.94 -2.42
CA LYS A 47 -2.81 -7.23 -3.10
C LYS A 47 -1.48 -7.98 -3.09
N ILE A 48 -0.37 -7.31 -3.40
CA ILE A 48 0.96 -7.94 -3.39
C ILE A 48 1.32 -8.42 -1.98
N ILE A 49 1.03 -7.62 -0.95
CA ILE A 49 1.28 -8.01 0.45
C ILE A 49 0.44 -9.25 0.79
N GLY A 50 -0.86 -9.23 0.52
CA GLY A 50 -1.76 -10.35 0.80
C GLY A 50 -1.39 -11.63 0.06
N ASP A 51 -1.11 -11.53 -1.24
CA ASP A 51 -0.63 -12.65 -2.05
C ASP A 51 0.69 -13.22 -1.49
N SER A 52 1.60 -12.34 -1.03
CA SER A 52 2.92 -12.76 -0.54
C SER A 52 2.86 -13.48 0.80
N VAL A 53 2.01 -13.03 1.73
CA VAL A 53 1.82 -13.74 3.00
C VAL A 53 1.06 -15.06 2.80
N GLY A 54 0.09 -15.09 1.88
CA GLY A 54 -0.63 -16.31 1.54
C GLY A 54 0.24 -17.38 0.87
N ALA A 55 1.27 -16.97 0.12
CA ALA A 55 2.21 -17.88 -0.53
C ALA A 55 3.37 -18.32 0.37
N PHE A 56 3.58 -17.68 1.52
CA PHE A 56 4.76 -17.94 2.35
C PHE A 56 4.85 -19.38 2.87
N PRO A 57 3.82 -19.97 3.50
CA PRO A 57 3.94 -21.29 4.12
C PRO A 57 4.40 -22.36 3.14
N SER A 58 3.73 -22.46 1.99
CA SER A 58 4.07 -23.45 0.96
C SER A 58 5.41 -23.17 0.28
N THR A 59 5.80 -21.90 0.15
CA THR A 59 7.12 -21.53 -0.38
C THR A 59 8.23 -21.93 0.58
N PHE A 60 8.03 -21.70 1.88
CA PHE A 60 8.96 -22.07 2.93
C PHE A 60 9.08 -23.59 3.07
N GLU A 61 7.97 -24.29 3.24
CA GLU A 61 7.95 -25.76 3.43
C GLU A 61 8.67 -26.47 2.30
N LYS A 62 8.43 -26.05 1.06
CA LYS A 62 9.12 -26.62 -0.11
C LYS A 62 10.62 -26.36 -0.06
N ALA A 63 11.03 -25.12 0.24
CA ALA A 63 12.44 -24.77 0.31
C ALA A 63 13.16 -25.52 1.45
N TYR A 64 12.48 -25.67 2.60
CA TYR A 64 12.97 -26.41 3.77
C TYR A 64 13.14 -27.91 3.47
N GLN A 65 12.19 -28.53 2.76
CA GLN A 65 12.30 -29.94 2.35
C GLN A 65 13.50 -30.20 1.43
N ASP A 66 13.80 -29.27 0.52
CA ASP A 66 14.90 -29.41 -0.42
C ASP A 66 16.26 -29.16 0.27
N HIS A 67 16.33 -28.17 1.17
CA HIS A 67 17.58 -27.71 1.79
C HIS A 67 17.41 -27.23 3.25
N PRO A 68 17.19 -28.14 4.22
CA PRO A 68 16.81 -27.78 5.59
C PRO A 68 17.85 -26.90 6.33
N ASP A 69 19.12 -27.00 5.96
CA ASP A 69 20.22 -26.25 6.60
C ASP A 69 20.42 -24.84 6.01
N THR A 70 19.52 -24.41 5.11
CA THR A 70 19.63 -23.10 4.45
C THR A 70 19.16 -22.00 5.38
N ASP A 71 19.95 -20.92 5.47
CA ASP A 71 19.47 -19.65 6.00
C ASP A 71 18.49 -19.01 4.99
N PHE A 72 17.22 -19.39 5.07
CA PHE A 72 16.18 -18.92 4.15
C PHE A 72 15.90 -17.42 4.22
N ARG A 73 16.39 -16.74 5.26
CA ARG A 73 16.31 -15.28 5.39
C ARG A 73 17.34 -14.59 4.49
N ASN A 74 18.54 -15.16 4.38
CA ASN A 74 19.66 -14.54 3.67
C ASN A 74 20.03 -15.21 2.34
N ASP A 75 19.61 -16.44 2.08
CA ASP A 75 19.80 -17.13 0.81
C ASP A 75 18.96 -16.51 -0.32
N ASP A 76 19.49 -16.42 -1.54
CA ASP A 76 18.83 -15.80 -2.71
C ASP A 76 17.72 -16.67 -3.34
N GLY A 77 17.18 -17.61 -2.57
CA GLY A 77 16.09 -18.51 -2.92
C GLY A 77 14.69 -17.89 -2.97
N PRO A 78 13.66 -18.74 -3.14
CA PRO A 78 12.26 -18.32 -3.27
C PRO A 78 11.72 -17.57 -2.05
N VAL A 79 12.13 -17.96 -0.83
CA VAL A 79 11.68 -17.34 0.42
C VAL A 79 12.11 -15.87 0.48
N LYS A 80 13.41 -15.58 0.35
CA LYS A 80 13.92 -14.20 0.34
C LYS A 80 13.32 -13.34 -0.77
N LYS A 81 13.09 -13.91 -1.96
CA LYS A 81 12.40 -13.19 -3.06
C LYS A 81 10.97 -12.80 -2.67
N LEU A 82 10.26 -13.68 -1.98
CA LEU A 82 8.91 -13.42 -1.48
C LEU A 82 8.90 -12.30 -0.43
N LEU A 83 9.83 -12.38 0.55
CA LEU A 83 10.01 -11.35 1.58
C LEU A 83 10.34 -9.97 0.94
N ALA A 84 11.27 -9.94 -0.02
CA ALA A 84 11.68 -8.72 -0.72
C ALA A 84 10.54 -8.10 -1.55
N LYS A 85 9.73 -8.95 -2.21
CA LYS A 85 8.53 -8.51 -2.94
C LYS A 85 7.54 -7.84 -1.99
N ARG A 86 7.25 -8.45 -0.84
CA ARG A 86 6.37 -7.88 0.18
C ARG A 86 6.90 -6.57 0.73
N ALA A 87 8.18 -6.51 1.10
CA ALA A 87 8.81 -5.31 1.62
C ALA A 87 8.79 -4.14 0.61
N THR A 88 8.96 -4.44 -0.68
CA THR A 88 8.84 -3.43 -1.74
C THR A 88 7.41 -2.91 -1.86
N ALA A 89 6.41 -3.80 -1.82
CA ALA A 89 5.00 -3.40 -1.83
C ALA A 89 4.63 -2.57 -0.60
N PHE A 90 5.14 -2.92 0.59
CA PHE A 90 4.91 -2.14 1.80
C PHE A 90 5.49 -0.72 1.69
N LYS A 91 6.69 -0.54 1.12
CA LYS A 91 7.24 0.80 0.83
C LYS A 91 6.37 1.59 -0.15
N GLN A 92 5.82 0.94 -1.17
CA GLN A 92 4.90 1.58 -2.11
C GLN A 92 3.60 2.00 -1.44
N LEU A 93 3.06 1.17 -0.54
CA LEU A 93 1.90 1.48 0.28
C LEU A 93 2.13 2.72 1.15
N GLU A 94 3.25 2.81 1.89
CA GLU A 94 3.56 3.99 2.72
C GLU A 94 3.76 5.27 1.89
N ALA A 95 4.41 5.17 0.74
CA ALA A 95 4.59 6.31 -0.17
C ALA A 95 3.24 6.80 -0.75
N ALA A 96 2.35 5.88 -1.13
CA ALA A 96 1.02 6.22 -1.62
C ALA A 96 0.16 6.86 -0.51
N ASN A 97 0.17 6.31 0.71
CA ASN A 97 -0.53 6.89 1.85
C ASN A 97 -0.05 8.31 2.17
N THR A 98 1.26 8.54 2.12
CA THR A 98 1.84 9.88 2.32
C THR A 98 1.28 10.88 1.29
N ALA A 99 1.17 10.46 0.03
CA ALA A 99 0.56 11.28 -1.01
C ALA A 99 -0.95 11.50 -0.78
N LEU A 100 -1.68 10.51 -0.28
CA LEU A 100 -3.09 10.65 0.10
C LEU A 100 -3.29 11.61 1.27
N VAL A 101 -2.41 11.59 2.29
CA VAL A 101 -2.43 12.56 3.39
C VAL A 101 -2.23 13.99 2.88
N ASN A 102 -1.30 14.20 1.95
CA ASN A 102 -1.07 15.51 1.34
C ASN A 102 -2.26 15.96 0.48
N ALA A 103 -2.88 15.03 -0.26
CA ALA A 103 -4.08 15.31 -1.02
C ALA A 103 -5.26 15.68 -0.09
N ASN A 104 -5.45 14.95 1.02
CA ASN A 104 -6.44 15.25 2.05
C ASN A 104 -6.26 16.67 2.61
N ASN A 105 -5.03 17.04 2.97
CA ASN A 105 -4.73 18.39 3.46
C ASN A 105 -5.06 19.47 2.43
N THR A 106 -4.80 19.21 1.15
CA THR A 106 -5.13 20.15 0.06
C THR A 106 -6.64 20.27 -0.12
N LEU A 107 -7.37 19.16 -0.13
CA LEU A 107 -8.84 19.16 -0.19
C LEU A 107 -9.46 19.87 1.02
N THR A 108 -8.91 19.69 2.23
CA THR A 108 -9.39 20.39 3.43
C THR A 108 -9.23 21.91 3.28
N LYS A 109 -8.08 22.38 2.76
CA LYS A 109 -7.86 23.81 2.51
C LYS A 109 -8.88 24.37 1.50
N LEU A 110 -9.05 23.68 0.37
CA LEU A 110 -10.03 24.06 -0.67
C LEU A 110 -11.46 24.08 -0.13
N ASN A 111 -11.81 23.11 0.73
CA ASN A 111 -13.14 23.04 1.34
C ASN A 111 -13.41 24.17 2.33
N ASN A 112 -12.37 24.67 3.02
CA ASN A 112 -12.44 25.77 3.97
C ASN A 112 -12.40 27.16 3.30
N GLN A 113 -12.11 27.20 1.99
CA GLN A 113 -12.05 28.43 1.20
C GLN A 113 -12.82 28.22 -0.12
N PRO A 114 -14.14 27.95 -0.06
CA PRO A 114 -14.92 27.61 -1.24
C PRO A 114 -15.11 28.83 -2.15
N THR A 115 -15.09 28.57 -3.45
CA THR A 115 -15.73 29.43 -4.47
C THR A 115 -17.24 29.14 -4.51
N ASP A 116 -18.01 30.01 -5.16
CA ASP A 116 -19.47 29.87 -5.30
C ASP A 116 -19.91 28.54 -5.95
N ASP A 117 -19.04 27.93 -6.76
CA ASP A 117 -19.30 26.69 -7.49
C ASP A 117 -18.51 25.48 -6.95
N THR A 118 -17.80 25.62 -5.83
CA THR A 118 -17.06 24.52 -5.22
C THR A 118 -18.02 23.39 -4.83
N PRO A 119 -17.81 22.13 -5.27
CA PRO A 119 -18.68 21.00 -4.96
C PRO A 119 -18.44 20.46 -3.54
N GLN A 120 -18.73 21.27 -2.51
CA GLN A 120 -18.40 21.00 -1.10
C GLN A 120 -18.94 19.66 -0.60
N THR A 121 -20.14 19.26 -1.01
CA THR A 121 -20.72 17.95 -0.63
C THR A 121 -19.82 16.79 -1.06
N GLN A 122 -19.30 16.83 -2.29
CA GLN A 122 -18.42 15.80 -2.84
C GLN A 122 -17.04 15.88 -2.21
N VAL A 123 -16.51 17.07 -1.97
CA VAL A 123 -15.23 17.26 -1.27
C VAL A 123 -15.31 16.66 0.15
N ASN A 124 -16.37 16.96 0.91
CA ASN A 124 -16.59 16.43 2.25
C ASN A 124 -16.71 14.90 2.29
N LYS A 125 -17.33 14.29 1.28
CA LYS A 125 -17.39 12.82 1.16
C LYS A 125 -16.01 12.20 0.96
N VAL A 126 -15.20 12.77 0.07
CA VAL A 126 -13.81 12.32 -0.13
C VAL A 126 -12.99 12.49 1.15
N LEU A 127 -13.09 13.65 1.83
CA LEU A 127 -12.38 13.91 3.09
C LEU A 127 -12.75 12.89 4.18
N THR A 128 -14.05 12.61 4.34
CA THR A 128 -14.51 11.61 5.32
C THR A 128 -13.96 10.22 5.01
N SER A 129 -14.02 9.79 3.75
CA SER A 129 -13.50 8.48 3.34
C SER A 129 -11.97 8.38 3.48
N LEU A 130 -11.23 9.45 3.16
CA LEU A 130 -9.77 9.49 3.34
C LEU A 130 -9.38 9.44 4.82
N GLN A 131 -10.18 10.05 5.70
CA GLN A 131 -9.94 9.98 7.14
C GLN A 131 -10.10 8.55 7.68
N LEU A 132 -11.11 7.80 7.20
CA LEU A 132 -11.27 6.38 7.54
C LEU A 132 -10.11 5.54 7.01
N ALA A 133 -9.76 5.68 5.72
CA ALA A 133 -8.63 4.97 5.11
C ALA A 133 -7.30 5.24 5.84
N LYS A 134 -7.09 6.47 6.33
CA LYS A 134 -5.93 6.82 7.16
C LYS A 134 -5.90 6.08 8.51
N LEU A 135 -7.06 5.86 9.14
CA LEU A 135 -7.15 5.09 10.37
C LEU A 135 -6.85 3.62 10.09
N ASP A 136 -7.43 3.04 9.04
CA ASP A 136 -7.18 1.65 8.65
C ASP A 136 -5.71 1.43 8.29
N HIS A 137 -5.08 2.37 7.58
CA HIS A 137 -3.67 2.30 7.26
C HIS A 137 -2.80 2.20 8.52
N LYS A 138 -3.09 2.97 9.57
CA LYS A 138 -2.35 2.88 10.84
C LYS A 138 -2.49 1.51 11.48
N THR A 139 -3.71 0.98 11.51
CA THR A 139 -3.98 -0.36 12.02
C THR A 139 -3.22 -1.42 11.21
N LEU A 140 -3.34 -1.37 9.88
CA LEU A 140 -2.63 -2.28 8.98
C LEU A 140 -1.11 -2.25 9.19
N VAL A 141 -0.51 -1.06 9.29
CA VAL A 141 0.94 -0.91 9.54
C VAL A 141 1.34 -1.55 10.87
N SER A 142 0.50 -1.45 11.91
CA SER A 142 0.73 -2.13 13.19
C SER A 142 0.74 -3.66 13.00
N TYR A 143 -0.29 -4.22 12.36
CA TYR A 143 -0.36 -5.66 12.10
C TYR A 143 0.79 -6.15 11.20
N TYR A 144 1.20 -5.35 10.22
CA TYR A 144 2.33 -5.69 9.35
C TYR A 144 3.63 -5.77 10.16
N ARG A 145 3.88 -4.85 11.09
CA ARG A 145 5.07 -4.85 11.95
C ARG A 145 5.07 -6.01 12.93
N GLU A 146 3.93 -6.31 13.56
CA GLU A 146 3.80 -7.49 14.43
C GLU A 146 4.05 -8.78 13.66
N MET A 147 3.53 -8.88 12.43
CA MET A 147 3.81 -9.99 11.53
C MET A 147 5.31 -10.09 11.21
N GLN A 148 6.01 -8.98 10.94
CA GLN A 148 7.47 -9.02 10.72
C GLN A 148 8.23 -9.51 11.96
N THR A 149 7.83 -9.09 13.17
CA THR A 149 8.42 -9.60 14.41
C THR A 149 8.21 -11.11 14.55
N ALA A 150 7.01 -11.60 14.22
CA ALA A 150 6.71 -13.03 14.23
C ALA A 150 7.51 -13.82 13.18
N GLU A 151 7.75 -13.23 11.99
CA GLU A 151 8.62 -13.83 10.97
C GLU A 151 10.07 -13.90 11.41
N ASP A 152 10.58 -12.85 12.04
CA ASP A 152 11.95 -12.85 12.57
C ASP A 152 12.10 -13.96 13.62
N ALA A 153 11.16 -14.08 14.56
CA ALA A 153 11.14 -15.16 15.53
C ALA A 153 11.01 -16.55 14.88
N PHE A 154 10.20 -16.68 13.82
CA PHE A 154 10.08 -17.91 13.06
C PHE A 154 11.42 -18.33 12.44
N PHE A 155 12.15 -17.41 11.81
CA PHE A 155 13.46 -17.70 11.23
C PHE A 155 14.50 -18.02 12.31
N ASP A 156 14.52 -17.27 13.41
CA ASP A 156 15.45 -17.54 14.52
C ASP A 156 15.20 -18.93 15.15
N ASN A 157 13.94 -19.36 15.24
CA ASN A 157 13.57 -20.69 15.76
C ASN A 157 13.79 -21.84 14.78
N THR A 158 13.99 -21.57 13.49
CA THR A 158 14.12 -22.59 12.43
C THR A 158 15.51 -22.61 11.80
N ALA A 159 16.44 -21.78 12.30
CA ALA A 159 17.80 -21.67 11.78
C ALA A 159 18.70 -22.88 12.11
N ASP A 160 18.37 -23.66 13.16
CA ASP A 160 19.07 -24.91 13.53
C ASP A 160 18.18 -26.13 13.19
N SER A 161 18.42 -26.69 12.01
CA SER A 161 17.69 -27.86 11.47
C SER A 161 17.97 -29.16 12.22
N GLU A 162 19.14 -29.29 12.86
CA GLU A 162 19.53 -30.49 13.62
C GLU A 162 18.68 -30.71 14.88
N GLU A 163 18.04 -29.65 15.41
CA GLU A 163 17.20 -29.71 16.62
C GLU A 163 15.69 -29.51 16.34
N THR A 164 15.31 -29.04 15.15
CA THR A 164 13.91 -28.73 14.84
C THR A 164 13.16 -29.96 14.32
N SER A 165 12.27 -30.52 15.13
CA SER A 165 11.39 -31.60 14.67
C SER A 165 10.35 -31.10 13.65
N GLN A 166 9.86 -31.98 12.78
CA GLN A 166 8.79 -31.62 11.84
C GLN A 166 7.52 -31.11 12.55
N ALA A 167 7.20 -31.65 13.72
CA ALA A 167 6.05 -31.21 14.51
C ALA A 167 6.25 -29.80 15.09
N ASP A 168 7.47 -29.46 15.49
CA ASP A 168 7.81 -28.11 15.94
C ASP A 168 7.74 -27.13 14.77
N LEU A 169 8.23 -27.52 13.59
CA LEU A 169 8.13 -26.70 12.39
C LEU A 169 6.67 -26.40 11.99
N GLU A 170 5.81 -27.41 11.97
CA GLU A 170 4.38 -27.24 11.69
C GLU A 170 3.71 -26.31 12.72
N THR A 171 4.13 -26.40 13.98
CA THR A 171 3.66 -25.51 15.06
C THR A 171 4.08 -24.06 14.80
N GLN A 172 5.35 -23.82 14.45
CA GLN A 172 5.87 -22.49 14.14
C GLN A 172 5.18 -21.88 12.91
N ILE A 173 4.97 -22.67 11.85
CA ILE A 173 4.22 -22.25 10.66
C ILE A 173 2.77 -21.90 11.02
N SER A 174 2.11 -22.71 11.84
CA SER A 174 0.74 -22.48 12.30
C SER A 174 0.62 -21.18 13.12
N GLN A 175 1.58 -20.89 13.99
CA GLN A 175 1.62 -19.64 14.74
C GLN A 175 1.80 -18.43 13.81
N LEU A 176 2.74 -18.52 12.86
CA LEU A 176 2.96 -17.45 11.87
C LEU A 176 1.72 -17.21 10.99
N ASN A 177 1.00 -18.28 10.62
CA ASN A 177 -0.24 -18.20 9.86
C ASN A 177 -1.35 -17.40 10.56
N GLN A 178 -1.35 -17.34 11.90
CA GLN A 178 -2.32 -16.52 12.64
C GLN A 178 -2.06 -15.02 12.41
N TYR A 179 -0.78 -14.60 12.35
CA TYR A 179 -0.40 -13.24 12.02
C TYR A 179 -0.73 -12.91 10.56
N TYR A 180 -0.47 -13.83 9.63
CA TYR A 180 -0.83 -13.66 8.22
C TYR A 180 -2.34 -13.55 8.01
N SER A 181 -3.13 -14.38 8.69
CA SER A 181 -4.59 -14.31 8.64
C SER A 181 -5.10 -12.97 9.17
N SER A 182 -4.58 -12.52 10.31
CA SER A 182 -4.94 -11.24 10.91
C SER A 182 -4.58 -10.06 10.01
N LEU A 183 -3.40 -10.09 9.39
CA LEU A 183 -2.98 -9.08 8.42
C LEU A 183 -3.89 -9.07 7.20
N ASN A 184 -4.23 -10.22 6.65
CA ASN A 184 -5.14 -10.31 5.50
C ASN A 184 -6.54 -9.76 5.80
N GLN A 185 -7.07 -9.97 7.01
CA GLN A 185 -8.32 -9.34 7.44
C GLN A 185 -8.22 -7.81 7.42
N GLN A 186 -7.10 -7.24 7.89
CA GLN A 186 -6.89 -5.79 7.82
C GLN A 186 -6.70 -5.29 6.38
N ILE A 187 -6.09 -6.09 5.51
CA ILE A 187 -5.99 -5.80 4.07
C ILE A 187 -7.37 -5.73 3.44
N ASP A 188 -8.28 -6.65 3.78
CA ASP A 188 -9.65 -6.66 3.27
C ASP A 188 -10.44 -5.43 3.72
N VAL A 189 -10.33 -5.07 5.01
CA VAL A 189 -10.94 -3.85 5.57
C VAL A 189 -10.43 -2.60 4.84
N MET A 190 -9.12 -2.45 4.72
CA MET A 190 -8.53 -1.28 4.05
C MET A 190 -8.92 -1.24 2.56
N THR A 191 -8.95 -2.38 1.87
CA THR A 191 -9.33 -2.47 0.45
C THR A 191 -10.79 -2.05 0.23
N ALA A 192 -11.69 -2.44 1.12
CA ALA A 192 -13.10 -2.02 1.07
C ALA A 192 -13.25 -0.50 1.26
N ASN A 193 -12.52 0.08 2.23
CA ASN A 193 -12.57 1.52 2.48
C ASN A 193 -11.90 2.33 1.35
N LEU A 194 -10.83 1.82 0.75
CA LEU A 194 -10.22 2.41 -0.46
C LEU A 194 -11.14 2.36 -1.68
N THR A 195 -11.95 1.32 -1.82
CA THR A 195 -12.98 1.25 -2.85
C THR A 195 -14.01 2.37 -2.67
N THR A 196 -14.38 2.65 -1.42
CA THR A 196 -15.25 3.79 -1.09
C THR A 196 -14.59 5.12 -1.42
N VAL A 197 -13.30 5.31 -1.06
CA VAL A 197 -12.54 6.52 -1.46
C VAL A 197 -12.54 6.70 -2.97
N SER A 198 -12.28 5.64 -3.75
CA SER A 198 -12.30 5.69 -5.21
C SER A 198 -13.67 6.14 -5.75
N SER A 199 -14.76 5.57 -5.23
CA SER A 199 -16.12 5.94 -5.64
C SER A 199 -16.42 7.41 -5.34
N GLN A 200 -16.03 7.91 -4.17
CA GLN A 200 -16.22 9.32 -3.84
C GLN A 200 -15.33 10.24 -4.67
N ALA A 201 -14.09 9.83 -4.96
CA ALA A 201 -13.18 10.59 -5.82
C ALA A 201 -13.71 10.68 -7.26
N ASP A 202 -14.32 9.62 -7.79
CA ASP A 202 -15.00 9.64 -9.10
C ASP A 202 -16.21 10.59 -9.11
N SER A 203 -16.97 10.62 -8.01
CA SER A 203 -18.08 11.57 -7.84
C SER A 203 -17.58 13.02 -7.84
N LEU A 204 -16.51 13.31 -7.09
CA LEU A 204 -15.87 14.62 -7.06
C LEU A 204 -15.30 14.99 -8.44
N ALA A 205 -14.63 14.08 -9.13
CA ALA A 205 -14.09 14.32 -10.47
C ALA A 205 -15.18 14.71 -11.49
N LYS A 206 -16.38 14.14 -11.38
CA LYS A 206 -17.54 14.52 -12.20
C LYS A 206 -18.03 15.92 -11.84
N ALA A 207 -18.13 16.25 -10.56
CA ALA A 207 -18.58 17.57 -10.10
C ALA A 207 -17.58 18.69 -10.46
N VAL A 208 -16.27 18.43 -10.39
CA VAL A 208 -15.24 19.40 -10.78
C VAL A 208 -15.32 19.76 -12.27
N LYS A 209 -15.79 18.84 -13.13
CA LYS A 209 -15.97 19.13 -14.56
C LYS A 209 -17.09 20.15 -14.83
N THR A 210 -18.05 20.29 -13.91
CA THR A 210 -19.17 21.23 -14.06
C THR A 210 -18.89 22.61 -13.45
N MET A 211 -17.75 22.77 -12.76
CA MET A 211 -17.29 24.06 -12.26
C MET A 211 -16.95 25.00 -13.42
N HIS A 212 -17.08 26.30 -13.21
CA HIS A 212 -16.65 27.34 -14.15
C HIS A 212 -15.13 27.51 -14.09
N ASP A 213 -14.52 27.87 -15.22
CA ASP A 213 -13.12 28.29 -15.22
C ASP A 213 -13.06 29.74 -14.73
N ASP A 214 -12.52 29.96 -13.54
CA ASP A 214 -12.15 31.28 -13.03
C ASP A 214 -10.93 31.84 -13.78
#